data_AF-A0A813KJQ6-F1
#
_entry.id   AF-A0A813KJQ6-F1
#
_cell.length_a   1.000
_cell.length_b   1.000
_cell.length_c   1.000
_cell.angle_alpha   90.00
_cell.angle_beta   90.00
_cell.angle_gamma   90.00
#
_symmetry.space_group_name_H-M   'P 1'
#
loop_
_entity.id
_entity.type
_entity.pdbx_description
1 polymer ?
#
loop_
_entity_poly.entity_id
_entity_poly.type
_entity_poly.pdbx_seq_one_letter_code
_entity_poly.pdbx_strand_id
1 'polypeptide(L)'
;MIENGQRVECKSSQLNYSPVNARWDLKFHGVKLPYPGVRIQAAFDELILVMYSPNTLHIVRHDLQLGVSTAGVRTGPTGHHVILSGSRNMALQQAITSILGRFESRSNNCRLMATISTSDDIVTGAIRDSRVRTAMMDGLYEGIPLSSLPAAKRGLILQAVAFELDQLRNPFSSFITGREFHKECKFDWIRNAIRVECKSAMVSWNAGRRSWGCFFAGIKFAHLAADTASQFDELQLAVYSPLGIHLFRHDGNFGVSSAGVRSSTIGGSIVLRGPVGMSDMVASVNAMLQKLETSGCKRLSTILW
;
A
#
# COMPACT_ATOMS: atom_id res chain seq x y z
N MET A 1 -1.92 14.25 -8.74
CA MET A 1 -2.62 15.52 -8.45
C MET A 1 -2.87 16.20 -9.78
N ILE A 2 -3.94 16.97 -9.95
CA ILE A 2 -4.07 17.86 -11.12
C ILE A 2 -3.83 19.27 -10.61
N GLU A 3 -2.78 19.92 -11.09
CA GLU A 3 -2.41 21.29 -10.75
C GLU A 3 -2.31 22.09 -12.04
N ASN A 4 -3.11 23.13 -12.20
CA ASN A 4 -3.18 23.93 -13.45
C ASN A 4 -3.40 23.08 -14.72
N GLY A 5 -4.16 21.98 -14.60
CA GLY A 5 -4.42 21.04 -15.69
C GLY A 5 -3.29 20.02 -15.94
N GLN A 6 -2.15 20.13 -15.24
CA GLN A 6 -1.05 19.17 -15.32
C GLN A 6 -1.22 18.06 -14.28
N ARG A 7 -0.99 16.82 -14.70
CA ARG A 7 -0.96 15.64 -13.83
C ARG A 7 0.40 15.59 -13.15
N VAL A 8 0.43 15.77 -11.84
CA VAL A 8 1.68 15.70 -11.06
C VAL A 8 1.75 14.38 -10.28
N GLU A 9 2.85 13.66 -10.42
CA GLU A 9 3.24 12.56 -9.53
C GLU A 9 4.24 13.08 -8.49
N CYS A 10 3.94 12.88 -7.22
CA CYS A 10 4.82 13.29 -6.11
C CYS A 10 5.28 12.04 -5.34
N LYS A 11 6.58 11.97 -5.04
CA LYS A 11 7.20 10.89 -4.27
C LYS A 11 8.10 11.47 -3.21
N SER A 12 8.11 10.85 -2.03
CA SER A 12 9.06 11.19 -0.98
C SER A 12 10.03 10.04 -0.71
N SER A 13 11.23 10.36 -0.23
CA SER A 13 12.19 9.38 0.24
C SER A 13 13.09 10.00 1.31
N GLN A 14 13.37 9.22 2.36
CA GLN A 14 14.36 9.59 3.36
C GLN A 14 15.76 9.26 2.83
N LEU A 15 16.71 10.14 3.13
CA LEU A 15 18.12 9.80 2.94
C LEU A 15 18.53 8.73 3.97
N ASN A 16 18.91 7.55 3.50
CA ASN A 16 19.24 6.40 4.35
C ASN A 16 20.70 6.00 4.17
N TYR A 17 21.44 5.80 5.27
CA TYR A 17 22.80 5.27 5.20
C TYR A 17 22.76 3.78 4.91
N SER A 18 23.48 3.34 3.88
CA SER A 18 23.70 1.94 3.53
C SER A 18 25.05 1.50 4.10
N PRO A 19 25.09 0.67 5.17
CA PRO A 19 26.36 0.21 5.75
C PRO A 19 27.16 -0.64 4.76
N VAL A 20 26.47 -1.48 3.98
CA VAL A 20 27.07 -2.38 2.98
C VAL A 20 27.84 -1.62 1.90
N ASN A 21 27.31 -0.48 1.46
CA ASN A 21 27.94 0.35 0.42
C ASN A 21 28.73 1.54 1.00
N ALA A 22 28.74 1.66 2.34
CA ALA A 22 29.27 2.80 3.09
C ALA A 22 28.87 4.16 2.51
N ARG A 23 27.59 4.36 2.15
CA ARG A 23 27.12 5.60 1.51
C ARG A 23 25.67 5.91 1.84
N TRP A 24 25.27 7.16 1.64
CA TRP A 24 23.88 7.58 1.76
C TRP A 24 23.12 7.39 0.44
N ASP A 25 21.93 6.80 0.49
CA ASP A 25 21.07 6.53 -0.65
C ASP A 25 19.69 7.22 -0.48
N LEU A 26 19.17 7.75 -1.58
CA LEU A 26 17.75 8.08 -1.77
C LEU A 26 17.15 7.11 -2.77
N LYS A 27 15.99 6.54 -2.41
CA LYS A 27 15.29 5.54 -3.23
C LYS A 27 13.82 5.92 -3.32
N PHE A 28 13.39 6.35 -4.50
CA PHE A 28 11.99 6.58 -4.80
C PHE A 28 11.45 5.38 -5.55
N HIS A 29 10.34 4.82 -5.06
CA HIS A 29 9.77 3.59 -5.59
C HIS A 29 8.49 3.83 -6.38
N GLY A 30 8.32 3.01 -7.41
CA GLY A 30 7.11 2.91 -8.20
C GLY A 30 6.74 4.19 -8.95
N VAL A 31 7.73 4.80 -9.59
CA VAL A 31 7.56 5.97 -10.46
C VAL A 31 7.04 5.50 -11.83
N LYS A 32 5.91 6.05 -12.27
CA LYS A 32 5.19 5.58 -13.48
C LYS A 32 5.63 6.29 -14.77
N LEU A 33 6.89 6.11 -15.14
CA LEU A 33 7.48 6.64 -16.38
C LEU A 33 6.89 5.99 -17.65
N PRO A 34 7.02 6.62 -18.84
CA PRO A 34 6.68 5.98 -20.10
C PRO A 34 7.64 4.80 -20.36
N TYR A 35 7.11 3.74 -20.96
CA TYR A 35 7.86 2.52 -21.24
C TYR A 35 7.41 1.95 -22.60
N PRO A 36 8.30 1.88 -23.61
CA PRO A 36 7.98 1.28 -24.90
C PRO A 36 7.42 -0.15 -24.72
N GLY A 37 6.22 -0.40 -25.24
CA GLY A 37 5.54 -1.70 -25.13
C GLY A 37 4.71 -1.94 -23.85
N VAL A 38 4.74 -1.02 -22.86
CA VAL A 38 3.86 -1.10 -21.67
C VAL A 38 3.01 0.16 -21.51
N ARG A 39 3.61 1.35 -21.66
CA ARG A 39 2.90 2.65 -21.65
C ARG A 39 3.55 3.63 -22.60
N ILE A 40 2.77 4.07 -23.59
CA ILE A 40 3.22 5.03 -24.61
C ILE A 40 3.45 6.42 -23.99
N GLN A 41 2.75 6.75 -22.90
CA GLN A 41 2.87 8.03 -22.19
C GLN A 41 3.01 7.82 -20.68
N ALA A 42 3.70 8.74 -20.02
CA ALA A 42 3.73 8.81 -18.57
C ALA A 42 2.31 9.02 -18.00
N ALA A 43 2.06 8.49 -16.80
CA ALA A 43 0.79 8.72 -16.11
C ALA A 43 0.65 10.14 -15.54
N PHE A 44 1.69 10.95 -15.72
CA PHE A 44 1.86 12.30 -15.21
C PHE A 44 2.63 13.14 -16.23
N ASP A 45 2.46 14.45 -16.14
CA ASP A 45 3.16 15.45 -16.94
C ASP A 45 4.40 15.98 -16.18
N GLU A 46 4.40 15.87 -14.84
CA GLU A 46 5.48 16.31 -13.98
C GLU A 46 5.75 15.33 -12.83
N LEU A 47 7.03 15.14 -12.49
CA LEU A 47 7.49 14.36 -11.35
C LEU A 47 8.15 15.26 -10.32
N ILE A 48 7.57 15.32 -9.13
CA ILE A 48 8.12 16.01 -7.97
C ILE A 48 8.69 14.98 -6.99
N LEU A 49 9.96 15.15 -6.63
CA LEU A 49 10.65 14.34 -5.63
C LEU A 49 10.88 15.18 -4.38
N VAL A 50 10.44 14.65 -3.23
CA VAL A 50 10.65 15.24 -1.91
C VAL A 50 11.69 14.41 -1.17
N MET A 51 12.89 14.95 -1.06
CA MET A 51 13.96 14.36 -0.25
C MET A 51 13.84 14.92 1.16
N TYR A 52 13.87 14.07 2.18
CA TYR A 52 13.86 14.56 3.56
C TYR A 52 15.03 14.05 4.38
N SER A 53 15.56 14.97 5.18
CA SER A 53 16.54 14.77 6.25
C SER A 53 15.86 15.10 7.59
N PRO A 54 16.52 14.93 8.74
CA PRO A 54 15.94 15.28 10.04
C PRO A 54 15.42 16.73 10.11
N ASN A 55 16.11 17.67 9.47
CA ASN A 55 15.87 19.10 9.64
C ASN A 55 15.38 19.81 8.37
N THR A 56 15.43 19.15 7.21
CA THR A 56 15.12 19.79 5.91
C THR A 56 14.34 18.89 4.97
N LEU A 57 13.47 19.51 4.19
CA LEU A 57 12.81 18.95 3.01
C LEU A 57 13.37 19.65 1.77
N HIS A 58 13.83 18.89 0.77
CA HIS A 58 14.22 19.41 -0.53
C HIS A 58 13.21 18.94 -1.57
N ILE A 59 12.57 19.88 -2.25
CA ILE A 59 11.55 19.62 -3.26
C ILE A 59 12.18 19.84 -4.62
N VAL A 60 12.23 18.79 -5.44
CA VAL A 60 12.92 18.80 -6.73
C VAL A 60 11.94 18.39 -7.83
N ARG A 61 11.87 19.20 -8.88
CA ARG A 61 11.29 18.81 -10.16
C ARG A 61 12.29 17.93 -10.91
N HIS A 62 11.89 16.71 -11.21
CA HIS A 62 12.75 15.69 -11.81
C HIS A 62 12.64 15.69 -13.36
N ASP A 63 13.75 15.39 -14.04
CA ASP A 63 13.84 15.38 -15.51
C ASP A 63 13.44 14.07 -16.19
N LEU A 64 12.99 13.10 -15.39
CA LEU A 64 12.59 11.75 -15.81
C LEU A 64 13.73 10.87 -16.33
N GLN A 65 14.99 11.29 -16.18
CA GLN A 65 16.17 10.56 -16.67
C GLN A 65 17.15 10.27 -15.54
N LEU A 66 17.49 11.28 -14.73
CA LEU A 66 18.54 11.20 -13.73
C LEU A 66 18.23 10.13 -12.67
N GLY A 67 19.11 9.13 -12.56
CA GLY A 67 19.03 8.09 -11.52
C GLY A 67 17.87 7.10 -11.71
N VAL A 68 17.16 7.14 -12.84
CA VAL A 68 16.12 6.16 -13.16
C VAL A 68 16.78 4.79 -13.38
N SER A 69 16.33 3.77 -12.66
CA SER A 69 16.79 2.39 -12.84
C SER A 69 16.51 1.90 -14.26
N THR A 70 17.49 1.24 -14.88
CA THR A 70 17.33 0.66 -16.21
C THR A 70 16.19 -0.36 -16.25
N ALA A 71 15.53 -0.40 -17.40
CA ALA A 71 14.36 -1.21 -17.70
C ALA A 71 14.60 -2.71 -17.47
N GLY A 72 13.68 -3.35 -16.76
CA GLY A 72 13.56 -4.81 -16.72
C GLY A 72 12.09 -5.21 -16.72
N VAL A 73 11.77 -6.47 -17.04
CA VAL A 73 10.37 -6.97 -17.10
C VAL A 73 9.56 -6.63 -15.83
N ARG A 74 10.23 -6.48 -14.68
CA ARG A 74 9.63 -6.07 -13.41
C ARG A 74 9.19 -4.60 -13.34
N THR A 75 9.76 -3.67 -14.11
CA THR A 75 9.48 -2.22 -13.98
C THR A 75 8.11 -1.81 -14.53
N GLY A 76 7.55 -2.52 -15.51
CA GLY A 76 6.22 -2.24 -16.07
C GLY A 76 5.09 -2.23 -15.02
N PRO A 77 4.96 -3.27 -14.18
CA PRO A 77 3.92 -3.35 -13.16
C PRO A 77 4.25 -2.58 -11.87
N THR A 78 5.49 -2.62 -11.39
CA THR A 78 5.87 -1.99 -10.12
C THR A 78 6.18 -0.51 -10.25
N GLY A 79 6.49 -0.05 -11.46
CA GLY A 79 7.08 1.26 -11.75
C GLY A 79 8.60 1.24 -11.64
N HIS A 80 9.23 2.32 -12.09
CA HIS A 80 10.67 2.53 -12.03
C HIS A 80 11.12 2.93 -10.62
N HIS A 81 12.39 2.70 -10.33
CA HIS A 81 13.05 3.30 -9.18
C HIS A 81 13.82 4.53 -9.63
N VAL A 82 13.83 5.58 -8.83
CA VAL A 82 14.81 6.67 -8.94
C VAL A 82 15.76 6.52 -7.77
N ILE A 83 17.03 6.25 -8.06
CA ILE A 83 18.06 5.97 -7.07
C ILE A 83 19.21 6.96 -7.23
N LEU A 84 19.51 7.68 -6.16
CA LEU A 84 20.61 8.62 -6.09
C LEU A 84 21.41 8.35 -4.82
N SER A 85 22.73 8.23 -4.98
CA SER A 85 23.63 7.92 -3.87
C SER A 85 24.74 8.95 -3.75
N GLY A 86 25.06 9.37 -2.54
CA GLY A 86 26.31 10.10 -2.27
C GLY A 86 27.54 9.21 -2.51
N SER A 87 28.72 9.81 -2.52
CA SER A 87 29.96 9.03 -2.54
C SER A 87 30.15 8.24 -1.24
N ARG A 88 31.07 7.27 -1.27
CA ARG A 88 31.39 6.46 -0.09
C ARG A 88 31.97 7.32 1.02
N ASN A 89 31.67 6.96 2.27
CA ASN A 89 32.17 7.56 3.51
C ASN A 89 31.88 9.06 3.66
N MET A 90 30.88 9.59 2.94
CA MET A 90 30.45 10.98 3.12
C MET A 90 29.63 11.16 4.40
N ALA A 91 29.86 12.28 5.10
CA ALA A 91 28.93 12.75 6.12
C ALA A 91 27.57 13.08 5.50
N LEU A 92 26.50 13.05 6.30
CA LEU A 92 25.12 13.29 5.85
C LEU A 92 25.01 14.58 5.00
N GLN A 93 25.55 15.69 5.50
CA GLN A 93 25.46 16.99 4.82
C GLN A 93 26.21 17.01 3.49
N GLN A 94 27.40 16.40 3.44
CA GLN A 94 28.18 16.27 2.21
C GLN A 94 27.45 15.42 1.17
N ALA A 95 26.80 14.34 1.60
CA ALA A 95 26.00 13.50 0.72
C ALA A 95 24.76 14.25 0.18
N ILE A 96 24.07 15.03 1.02
CA ILE A 96 22.95 15.89 0.58
C ILE A 96 23.45 16.87 -0.49
N THR A 97 24.50 17.64 -0.21
CA THR A 97 25.07 18.60 -1.16
C THR A 97 25.51 17.93 -2.45
N SER A 98 26.15 16.75 -2.37
CA SER A 98 26.56 15.97 -3.54
C SER A 98 25.37 15.51 -4.38
N ILE A 99 24.29 15.04 -3.74
CA ILE A 99 23.08 14.60 -4.44
C ILE A 99 22.36 15.80 -5.08
N LEU A 100 22.19 16.90 -4.36
CA LEU A 100 21.57 18.13 -4.86
C LEU A 100 22.38 18.74 -6.01
N GLY A 101 23.71 18.76 -5.91
CA GLY A 101 24.57 19.23 -6.99
C GLY A 101 24.41 18.42 -8.29
N ARG A 102 24.02 17.15 -8.22
CA ARG A 102 23.65 16.39 -9.42
C ARG A 102 22.29 16.80 -9.98
N PHE A 103 21.31 17.11 -9.14
CA PHE A 103 20.05 17.66 -9.64
C PHE A 103 20.23 19.01 -10.32
N GLU A 104 21.12 19.85 -9.82
CA GLU A 104 21.37 21.20 -10.36
C GLU A 104 22.43 21.23 -11.47
N SER A 105 23.06 20.09 -11.78
CA SER A 105 24.02 19.99 -12.88
C SER A 105 23.38 20.41 -14.20
N ARG A 106 24.06 21.26 -14.99
CA ARG A 106 23.60 21.71 -16.31
C ARG A 106 23.34 20.58 -17.31
N SER A 107 23.92 19.41 -17.09
CA SER A 107 23.69 18.21 -17.91
C SER A 107 22.31 17.58 -17.68
N ASN A 108 21.66 17.93 -16.57
CA ASN A 108 20.39 17.40 -16.14
C ASN A 108 19.36 18.52 -16.17
N ASN A 109 18.10 18.21 -16.46
CA ASN A 109 17.04 19.21 -16.53
C ASN A 109 16.20 19.22 -15.24
N CYS A 110 16.79 18.78 -14.13
CA CYS A 110 16.15 18.81 -12.83
C CYS A 110 16.21 20.24 -12.26
N ARG A 111 15.27 20.57 -11.37
CA ARG A 111 15.23 21.90 -10.75
C ARG A 111 14.89 21.77 -9.26
N LEU A 112 15.76 22.27 -8.39
CA LEU A 112 15.44 22.47 -6.98
C LEU A 112 14.38 23.58 -6.88
N MET A 113 13.19 23.23 -6.44
CA MET A 113 12.06 24.15 -6.31
C MET A 113 12.06 24.86 -4.97
N ALA A 114 12.34 24.11 -3.89
CA ALA A 114 12.37 24.64 -2.54
C ALA A 114 13.26 23.81 -1.62
N THR A 115 13.84 24.47 -0.62
CA THR A 115 14.39 23.84 0.57
C THR A 115 13.66 24.41 1.78
N ILE A 116 12.95 23.56 2.51
CA ILE A 116 12.05 23.95 3.60
C ILE A 116 12.55 23.30 4.89
N SER A 117 12.61 24.06 5.98
CA SER A 117 12.92 23.49 7.30
C SER A 117 11.79 22.56 7.76
N THR A 118 12.11 21.48 8.47
CA THR A 118 11.04 20.65 9.10
C THR A 118 10.35 21.39 10.25
N SER A 119 10.94 22.47 10.75
CA SER A 119 10.36 23.40 11.71
C SER A 119 9.53 24.51 11.08
N ASP A 120 9.44 24.59 9.74
CA ASP A 120 8.64 25.59 9.04
C ASP A 120 7.15 25.44 9.36
N ASP A 121 6.43 26.55 9.49
CA ASP A 121 5.00 26.58 9.84
C ASP A 121 4.13 25.79 8.86
N ILE A 122 4.50 25.78 7.57
CA ILE A 122 3.77 25.00 6.56
C ILE A 122 3.95 23.51 6.81
N VAL A 123 5.17 23.07 7.14
CA VAL A 123 5.47 21.66 7.40
C VAL A 123 4.84 21.22 8.72
N THR A 124 5.02 21.99 9.77
CA THR A 124 4.43 21.69 11.09
C THR A 124 2.90 21.74 11.05
N GLY A 125 2.31 22.68 10.30
CA GLY A 125 0.88 22.74 10.02
C GLY A 125 0.38 21.50 9.29
N ALA A 126 1.05 21.08 8.21
CA ALA A 126 0.70 19.87 7.47
C ALA A 126 0.85 18.59 8.33
N ILE A 127 1.89 18.52 9.17
CA ILE A 127 2.08 17.44 10.14
C ILE A 127 0.93 17.45 11.16
N ARG A 128 0.57 18.60 11.72
CA ARG A 128 -0.55 18.74 12.65
C ARG A 128 -1.86 18.30 12.02
N ASP A 129 -2.16 18.71 10.79
CA ASP A 129 -3.37 18.31 10.07
C ASP A 129 -3.37 16.81 9.73
N SER A 130 -2.19 16.23 9.48
CA SER A 130 -2.05 14.77 9.36
C SER A 130 -2.31 14.07 10.70
N ARG A 131 -1.81 14.63 11.81
CA ARG A 131 -2.00 14.10 13.16
C ARG A 131 -3.44 14.21 13.62
N VAL A 132 -4.17 15.27 13.29
CA VAL A 132 -5.60 15.37 13.61
C VAL A 132 -6.38 14.24 12.92
N ARG A 133 -6.03 13.92 11.67
CA ARG A 133 -6.63 12.78 10.95
C ARG A 133 -6.26 11.44 11.59
N THR A 134 -5.00 11.26 12.01
CA THR A 134 -4.57 10.06 12.73
C THR A 134 -5.24 9.96 14.09
N ALA A 135 -5.33 11.06 14.85
CA ALA A 135 -5.95 11.12 16.17
C ALA A 135 -7.43 10.76 16.15
N MET A 136 -8.16 11.15 15.09
CA MET A 136 -9.54 10.69 14.88
C MET A 136 -9.61 9.15 14.78
N MET A 137 -8.68 8.54 14.03
CA MET A 137 -8.60 7.08 13.92
C MET A 137 -8.13 6.43 15.22
N ASP A 138 -7.15 7.03 15.90
CA ASP A 138 -6.61 6.53 17.16
C ASP A 138 -7.68 6.53 18.25
N GLY A 139 -8.47 7.60 18.38
CA GLY A 139 -9.56 7.68 19.35
C GLY A 139 -10.70 6.68 19.05
N LEU A 140 -10.98 6.39 17.78
CA LEU A 140 -11.97 5.38 17.41
C LEU A 140 -11.55 3.95 17.72
N TYR A 141 -10.24 3.69 17.80
CA TYR A 141 -9.67 2.39 18.09
C TYR A 141 -9.00 2.32 19.47
N GLU A 142 -9.25 3.32 20.31
CA GLU A 142 -8.77 3.34 21.69
C GLU A 142 -9.40 2.18 22.45
N GLY A 143 -8.58 1.42 23.18
CA GLY A 143 -9.01 0.21 23.89
C GLY A 143 -9.31 -1.00 22.99
N ILE A 144 -9.36 -0.85 21.67
CA ILE A 144 -9.64 -1.97 20.75
C ILE A 144 -8.41 -2.86 20.59
N PRO A 145 -8.52 -4.20 20.75
CA PRO A 145 -7.39 -5.11 20.56
C PRO A 145 -6.72 -4.92 19.19
N LEU A 146 -5.38 -5.01 19.16
CA LEU A 146 -4.53 -4.91 17.94
C LEU A 146 -4.43 -3.51 17.29
N SER A 147 -5.07 -2.48 17.84
CA SER A 147 -5.09 -1.15 17.22
C SER A 147 -3.71 -0.50 17.18
N SER A 148 -2.94 -0.63 18.25
CA SER A 148 -1.57 -0.12 18.39
C SER A 148 -0.52 -0.91 17.61
N LEU A 149 -0.87 -2.06 17.03
CA LEU A 149 0.07 -2.88 16.28
C LEU A 149 0.31 -2.33 14.87
N PRO A 150 1.53 -2.47 14.33
CA PRO A 150 1.78 -2.23 12.90
C PRO A 150 0.88 -3.11 12.04
N ALA A 151 0.42 -2.59 10.90
CA ALA A 151 -0.51 -3.28 10.00
C ALA A 151 -0.07 -4.70 9.62
N ALA A 152 1.24 -4.91 9.40
CA ALA A 152 1.79 -6.24 9.08
C ALA A 152 1.62 -7.25 10.24
N LYS A 153 1.92 -6.85 11.49
CA LYS A 153 1.74 -7.71 12.66
C LYS A 153 0.26 -7.98 12.92
N ARG A 154 -0.59 -6.94 12.82
CA ARG A 154 -2.04 -7.09 12.94
C ARG A 154 -2.59 -8.07 11.90
N GLY A 155 -2.14 -7.98 10.65
CA GLY A 155 -2.57 -8.91 9.60
C GLY A 155 -2.22 -10.37 9.89
N LEU A 156 -1.01 -10.64 10.40
CA LEU A 156 -0.62 -11.99 10.80
C LEU A 156 -1.50 -12.57 11.93
N ILE A 157 -1.88 -11.74 12.91
CA ILE A 157 -2.75 -12.17 14.00
C ILE A 157 -4.17 -12.43 13.48
N LEU A 158 -4.72 -11.53 12.66
CA LEU A 158 -6.05 -11.71 12.07
C LEU A 158 -6.13 -12.95 11.17
N GLN A 159 -5.04 -13.26 10.45
CA GLN A 159 -4.91 -14.50 9.68
C GLN A 159 -4.93 -15.75 10.58
N ALA A 160 -4.23 -15.73 11.72
CA ALA A 160 -4.25 -16.83 12.68
C ALA A 160 -5.65 -17.03 13.27
N VAL A 161 -6.33 -15.95 13.65
CA VAL A 161 -7.74 -15.98 14.11
C VAL A 161 -8.65 -16.59 13.05
N ALA A 162 -8.48 -16.21 11.77
CA ALA A 162 -9.27 -16.78 10.67
C ALA A 162 -9.02 -18.29 10.50
N PHE A 163 -7.76 -18.72 10.59
CA PHE A 163 -7.39 -20.13 10.52
C PHE A 163 -8.02 -20.95 11.66
N GLU A 164 -7.91 -20.50 12.92
CA GLU A 164 -8.52 -21.17 14.07
C GLU A 164 -10.05 -21.28 13.93
N LEU A 165 -10.71 -20.21 13.46
CA LEU A 165 -12.14 -20.25 13.19
C LEU A 165 -12.51 -21.21 12.06
N ASP A 166 -11.68 -21.34 11.02
CA ASP A 166 -11.90 -22.33 9.96
C ASP A 166 -11.75 -23.76 10.50
N GLN A 167 -10.79 -24.02 11.39
CA GLN A 167 -10.65 -25.31 12.07
C GLN A 167 -11.87 -25.65 12.92
N LEU A 168 -12.35 -24.71 13.73
CA LEU A 168 -13.55 -24.89 14.56
C LEU A 168 -14.80 -25.20 13.72
N ARG A 169 -14.92 -24.57 12.54
CA ARG A 169 -16.07 -24.78 11.63
C ARG A 169 -15.97 -26.07 10.83
N ASN A 170 -14.79 -26.66 10.71
CA ASN A 170 -14.55 -27.86 9.93
C ASN A 170 -13.73 -28.91 10.72
N PRO A 171 -14.25 -29.41 11.86
CA PRO A 171 -13.48 -30.20 12.82
C PRO A 171 -12.93 -31.52 12.28
N PHE A 172 -13.51 -32.04 11.20
CA PHE A 172 -13.09 -33.30 10.56
C PHE A 172 -12.18 -33.09 9.34
N SER A 173 -11.75 -31.86 9.08
CA SER A 173 -10.90 -31.54 7.93
C SER A 173 -9.43 -31.64 8.27
N SER A 174 -8.61 -32.06 7.30
CA SER A 174 -7.16 -31.93 7.39
C SER A 174 -6.74 -30.49 7.11
N PHE A 175 -5.90 -29.93 7.98
CA PHE A 175 -5.35 -28.59 7.82
C PHE A 175 -3.84 -28.64 7.67
N ILE A 176 -3.30 -27.87 6.73
CA ILE A 176 -1.87 -27.68 6.57
C ILE A 176 -1.58 -26.20 6.39
N THR A 177 -0.64 -25.64 7.15
CA THR A 177 -0.29 -24.23 7.03
C THR A 177 0.65 -24.00 5.84
N GLY A 178 0.49 -22.88 5.13
CA GLY A 178 1.31 -22.58 3.95
C GLY A 178 2.82 -22.45 4.25
N ARG A 179 3.18 -22.18 5.52
CA ARG A 179 4.57 -22.09 5.96
C ARG A 179 5.30 -23.44 5.95
N GLU A 180 4.57 -24.54 6.10
CA GLU A 180 5.14 -25.89 6.12
C GLU A 180 5.49 -26.39 4.71
N PHE A 181 4.77 -25.94 3.68
CA PHE A 181 5.03 -26.36 2.31
C PHE A 181 6.26 -25.67 1.72
N HIS A 182 6.26 -24.34 1.55
CA HIS A 182 7.40 -23.59 1.03
C HIS A 182 7.26 -22.08 1.29
N LYS A 183 8.40 -21.36 1.38
CA LYS A 183 8.44 -19.88 1.43
C LYS A 183 7.74 -19.19 0.25
N GLU A 184 7.46 -19.92 -0.83
CA GLU A 184 6.85 -19.41 -2.05
C GLU A 184 5.35 -19.73 -2.18
N CYS A 185 4.73 -20.37 -1.17
CA CYS A 185 3.31 -20.64 -1.18
C CYS A 185 2.50 -19.33 -1.24
N LYS A 186 1.49 -19.32 -2.10
CA LYS A 186 0.69 -18.13 -2.43
C LYS A 186 -0.72 -18.17 -1.80
N PHE A 187 -0.92 -19.08 -0.87
CA PHE A 187 -2.10 -19.27 -0.04
C PHE A 187 -1.63 -19.43 1.42
N ASP A 188 -2.54 -19.26 2.37
CA ASP A 188 -2.22 -19.22 3.80
C ASP A 188 -2.37 -20.59 4.48
N TRP A 189 -3.36 -21.39 4.06
CA TRP A 189 -3.51 -22.78 4.50
C TRP A 189 -4.25 -23.63 3.45
N ILE A 190 -4.24 -24.95 3.65
CA ILE A 190 -5.04 -25.92 2.90
C ILE A 190 -6.05 -26.56 3.85
N ARG A 191 -7.31 -26.69 3.41
CA ARG A 191 -8.39 -27.41 4.10
C ARG A 191 -8.99 -28.45 3.15
N ASN A 192 -8.76 -29.75 3.39
CA ASN A 192 -9.22 -30.85 2.50
C ASN A 192 -8.93 -30.58 1.00
N ALA A 193 -7.68 -30.21 0.68
CA ALA A 193 -7.23 -29.80 -0.66
C ALA A 193 -7.72 -28.43 -1.18
N ILE A 194 -8.59 -27.72 -0.45
CA ILE A 194 -8.95 -26.32 -0.77
C ILE A 194 -7.83 -25.41 -0.28
N ARG A 195 -7.17 -24.69 -1.20
CA ARG A 195 -6.16 -23.67 -0.85
C ARG A 195 -6.88 -22.38 -0.47
N VAL A 196 -6.68 -21.90 0.75
CA VAL A 196 -7.34 -20.72 1.29
C VAL A 196 -6.35 -19.57 1.37
N GLU A 197 -6.66 -18.44 0.74
CA GLU A 197 -5.97 -17.15 0.96
C GLU A 197 -6.81 -16.28 1.90
N CYS A 198 -6.20 -15.67 2.91
CA CYS A 198 -6.83 -14.79 3.87
C CYS A 198 -6.21 -13.38 3.78
N LYS A 199 -7.04 -12.36 3.56
CA LYS A 199 -6.61 -10.96 3.62
C LYS A 199 -7.33 -10.24 4.73
N SER A 200 -6.60 -9.39 5.43
CA SER A 200 -7.16 -8.49 6.45
C SER A 200 -7.08 -7.03 6.02
N ALA A 201 -8.07 -6.23 6.38
CA ALA A 201 -8.00 -4.78 6.24
C ALA A 201 -8.70 -4.09 7.41
N MET A 202 -8.11 -2.97 7.84
CA MET A 202 -8.68 -2.09 8.86
C MET A 202 -9.64 -1.09 8.20
N VAL A 203 -10.80 -0.89 8.81
CA VAL A 203 -11.72 0.18 8.41
C VAL A 203 -11.08 1.53 8.73
N SER A 204 -11.06 2.44 7.76
CA SER A 204 -10.50 3.78 7.93
C SER A 204 -11.29 4.83 7.17
N TRP A 205 -11.22 6.08 7.66
CA TRP A 205 -11.83 7.22 7.00
C TRP A 205 -10.99 7.69 5.82
N ASN A 206 -11.59 7.74 4.63
CA ASN A 206 -10.97 8.35 3.46
C ASN A 206 -11.45 9.80 3.33
N ALA A 207 -10.64 10.76 3.79
CA ALA A 207 -10.97 12.18 3.74
C ALA A 207 -11.25 12.70 2.31
N GLY A 208 -10.46 12.27 1.32
CA GLY A 208 -10.63 12.72 -0.06
C GLY A 208 -11.92 12.24 -0.71
N ARG A 209 -12.48 11.11 -0.24
CA ARG A 209 -13.78 10.58 -0.70
C ARG A 209 -14.91 10.84 0.29
N ARG A 210 -14.60 11.44 1.45
CA ARG A 210 -15.52 11.63 2.58
C ARG A 210 -16.30 10.34 2.89
N SER A 211 -15.61 9.20 3.00
CA SER A 211 -16.28 7.91 3.19
C SER A 211 -15.40 6.95 4.00
N TRP A 212 -16.02 6.12 4.83
CA TRP A 212 -15.37 4.96 5.44
C TRP A 212 -15.09 3.86 4.41
N GLY A 213 -14.03 3.10 4.58
CA GLY A 213 -13.72 1.97 3.72
C GLY A 213 -12.60 1.09 4.26
N CYS A 214 -12.42 -0.08 3.63
CA CYS A 214 -11.26 -0.91 3.81
C CYS A 214 -10.73 -1.40 2.45
N PHE A 215 -9.42 -1.63 2.39
CA PHE A 215 -8.69 -1.92 1.15
C PHE A 215 -7.87 -3.19 1.33
N PHE A 216 -8.25 -4.23 0.61
CA PHE A 216 -7.50 -5.48 0.53
C PHE A 216 -6.64 -5.47 -0.73
N ALA A 217 -5.36 -5.80 -0.59
CA ALA A 217 -4.40 -5.68 -1.67
C ALA A 217 -3.61 -6.97 -1.91
N GLY A 218 -3.05 -7.09 -3.11
CA GLY A 218 -2.13 -8.16 -3.46
C GLY A 218 -2.82 -9.52 -3.56
N ILE A 219 -4.06 -9.54 -4.06
CA ILE A 219 -4.86 -10.76 -4.22
C ILE A 219 -4.66 -11.29 -5.64
N LYS A 220 -4.21 -12.52 -5.79
CA LYS A 220 -3.84 -13.06 -7.11
C LYS A 220 -4.93 -13.97 -7.66
N PHE A 221 -6.02 -13.34 -8.09
CA PHE A 221 -7.15 -14.02 -8.74
C PHE A 221 -6.73 -14.72 -10.02
N ALA A 222 -7.21 -15.95 -10.24
CA ALA A 222 -6.95 -16.73 -11.45
C ALA A 222 -7.32 -15.96 -12.73
N HIS A 223 -8.52 -15.36 -12.75
CA HIS A 223 -9.04 -14.67 -13.93
C HIS A 223 -8.33 -13.34 -14.23
N LEU A 224 -7.49 -12.84 -13.33
CA LEU A 224 -6.69 -11.62 -13.54
C LEU A 224 -5.24 -11.92 -13.94
N ALA A 225 -4.79 -13.16 -13.78
CA ALA A 225 -3.42 -13.57 -14.10
C ALA A 225 -3.40 -14.24 -15.48
N ALA A 226 -2.73 -13.61 -16.44
CA ALA A 226 -2.66 -14.11 -17.82
C ALA A 226 -1.94 -15.47 -17.96
N ASP A 227 -1.15 -15.89 -16.96
CA ASP A 227 -0.21 -17.00 -17.10
C ASP A 227 0.03 -17.80 -15.80
N THR A 228 -0.91 -17.77 -14.85
CA THR A 228 -0.76 -18.63 -13.65
C THR A 228 -2.07 -19.29 -13.29
N ALA A 229 -2.01 -20.62 -13.11
CA ALA A 229 -3.04 -21.39 -12.42
C ALA A 229 -3.46 -20.68 -11.12
N SER A 230 -4.74 -20.78 -10.76
CA SER A 230 -5.28 -20.15 -9.55
C SER A 230 -4.39 -20.43 -8.36
N GLN A 231 -4.06 -19.41 -7.59
CA GLN A 231 -3.12 -19.52 -6.48
C GLN A 231 -3.80 -19.94 -5.18
N PHE A 232 -5.12 -19.78 -5.13
CA PHE A 232 -6.02 -20.22 -4.08
C PHE A 232 -7.34 -20.67 -4.71
N ASP A 233 -8.12 -21.45 -3.97
CA ASP A 233 -9.46 -21.90 -4.37
C ASP A 233 -10.53 -21.12 -3.59
N GLU A 234 -10.19 -20.62 -2.40
CA GLU A 234 -11.06 -19.82 -1.56
C GLU A 234 -10.35 -18.55 -1.06
N LEU A 235 -11.04 -17.40 -1.10
CA LEU A 235 -10.58 -16.15 -0.51
C LEU A 235 -11.42 -15.80 0.71
N GLN A 236 -10.77 -15.62 1.85
CA GLN A 236 -11.37 -15.12 3.08
C GLN A 236 -10.91 -13.69 3.36
N LEU A 237 -11.84 -12.82 3.77
CA LEU A 237 -11.61 -11.44 4.12
C LEU A 237 -11.90 -11.19 5.59
N ALA A 238 -10.92 -10.66 6.32
CA ALA A 238 -11.05 -10.18 7.68
C ALA A 238 -11.20 -8.65 7.71
N VAL A 239 -12.41 -8.18 7.98
CA VAL A 239 -12.72 -6.76 8.19
C VAL A 239 -12.50 -6.43 9.66
N TYR A 240 -11.44 -5.69 9.96
CA TYR A 240 -11.11 -5.22 11.31
C TYR A 240 -11.69 -3.82 11.53
N SER A 241 -12.70 -3.70 12.38
CA SER A 241 -13.44 -2.47 12.65
C SER A 241 -13.52 -2.18 14.16
N PRO A 242 -13.94 -0.99 14.60
CA PRO A 242 -14.25 -0.75 16.01
C PRO A 242 -15.46 -1.53 16.56
N LEU A 243 -16.20 -2.26 15.71
CA LEU A 243 -17.31 -3.14 16.14
C LEU A 243 -16.88 -4.59 16.36
N GLY A 244 -15.74 -4.99 15.80
CA GLY A 244 -15.29 -6.37 15.83
C GLY A 244 -14.44 -6.77 14.62
N ILE A 245 -14.12 -8.06 14.56
CA ILE A 245 -13.59 -8.75 13.38
C ILE A 245 -14.75 -9.44 12.67
N HIS A 246 -14.98 -9.09 11.42
CA HIS A 246 -15.96 -9.79 10.58
C HIS A 246 -15.23 -10.59 9.51
N LEU A 247 -15.42 -11.92 9.53
CA LEU A 247 -14.84 -12.82 8.53
C LEU A 247 -15.86 -13.15 7.45
N PHE A 248 -15.45 -13.03 6.19
CA PHE A 248 -16.27 -13.40 5.03
C PHE A 248 -15.51 -14.31 4.10
N ARG A 249 -16.19 -15.29 3.52
CA ARG A 249 -15.77 -15.93 2.29
C ARG A 249 -16.22 -15.04 1.13
N HIS A 250 -15.27 -14.55 0.36
CA HIS A 250 -15.52 -13.67 -0.78
C HIS A 250 -16.10 -14.44 -1.97
N ASP A 251 -16.93 -13.78 -2.78
CA ASP A 251 -17.57 -14.37 -3.97
C ASP A 251 -16.63 -14.44 -5.19
N GLY A 252 -15.52 -13.72 -5.15
CA GLY A 252 -14.53 -13.62 -6.22
C GLY A 252 -14.76 -12.48 -7.22
N ASN A 253 -15.87 -11.74 -7.11
CA ASN A 253 -16.26 -10.71 -8.08
C ASN A 253 -16.48 -9.33 -7.43
N PHE A 254 -17.15 -9.29 -6.28
CA PHE A 254 -17.57 -8.04 -5.67
C PHE A 254 -16.38 -7.14 -5.30
N GLY A 255 -16.45 -5.86 -5.69
CA GLY A 255 -15.44 -4.86 -5.31
C GLY A 255 -14.02 -5.13 -5.84
N VAL A 256 -13.83 -6.13 -6.71
CA VAL A 256 -12.54 -6.43 -7.34
C VAL A 256 -12.20 -5.32 -8.33
N SER A 257 -11.02 -4.72 -8.16
CA SER A 257 -10.51 -3.71 -9.09
C SER A 257 -10.25 -4.31 -10.46
N SER A 258 -10.64 -3.61 -11.53
CA SER A 258 -10.46 -4.03 -12.92
C SER A 258 -9.06 -4.54 -13.24
N ALA A 259 -8.99 -5.56 -14.09
CA ALA A 259 -7.73 -6.11 -14.62
C ALA A 259 -6.92 -5.01 -15.32
N GLY A 260 -5.69 -4.81 -14.88
CA GLY A 260 -4.69 -4.05 -15.61
C GLY A 260 -3.34 -4.74 -15.49
N VAL A 261 -2.35 -4.30 -16.27
CA VAL A 261 -0.97 -4.82 -16.22
C VAL A 261 -0.40 -4.87 -14.80
N ARG A 262 -0.84 -3.94 -13.93
CA ARG A 262 -0.47 -3.94 -12.51
C ARG A 262 -1.07 -5.12 -11.74
N SER A 263 -2.34 -5.46 -12.00
CA SER A 263 -3.07 -6.53 -11.32
C SER A 263 -2.46 -7.90 -11.61
N SER A 264 -1.92 -8.13 -12.82
CA SER A 264 -1.30 -9.41 -13.19
C SER A 264 0.00 -9.69 -12.42
N THR A 265 0.76 -8.65 -12.04
CA THR A 265 2.04 -8.84 -11.35
C THR A 265 1.95 -8.66 -9.85
N ILE A 266 1.24 -7.62 -9.39
CA ILE A 266 1.16 -7.27 -7.96
C ILE A 266 0.00 -8.03 -7.29
N GLY A 267 -0.97 -8.50 -8.07
CA GLY A 267 -2.28 -8.93 -7.59
C GLY A 267 -3.31 -7.80 -7.69
N GLY A 268 -4.57 -8.18 -7.79
CA GLY A 268 -5.72 -7.30 -7.70
C GLY A 268 -5.93 -6.75 -6.29
N SER A 269 -6.95 -5.92 -6.16
CA SER A 269 -7.42 -5.38 -4.89
C SER A 269 -8.92 -5.50 -4.78
N ILE A 270 -9.42 -5.60 -3.54
CA ILE A 270 -10.84 -5.46 -3.24
C ILE A 270 -10.99 -4.16 -2.44
N VAL A 271 -11.93 -3.32 -2.85
CA VAL A 271 -12.24 -2.08 -2.15
C VAL A 271 -13.66 -2.11 -1.64
N LEU A 272 -13.81 -2.16 -0.31
CA LEU A 272 -15.12 -2.06 0.34
C LEU A 272 -15.33 -0.61 0.80
N ARG A 273 -16.46 -0.02 0.43
CA ARG A 273 -16.75 1.40 0.72
C ARG A 273 -18.12 1.56 1.36
N GLY A 274 -18.14 2.34 2.44
CA GLY A 274 -19.36 2.87 3.04
C GLY A 274 -20.02 3.95 2.16
N PRO A 275 -21.19 4.45 2.57
CA PRO A 275 -21.83 5.58 1.91
C PRO A 275 -20.95 6.84 1.94
N VAL A 276 -21.00 7.63 0.86
CA VAL A 276 -20.27 8.90 0.76
C VAL A 276 -20.96 9.95 1.63
N GLY A 277 -20.17 10.74 2.35
CA GLY A 277 -20.65 11.79 3.25
C GLY A 277 -21.09 11.30 4.63
N MET A 278 -21.21 9.99 4.84
CA MET A 278 -21.63 9.41 6.12
C MET A 278 -20.44 9.37 7.10
N SER A 279 -20.42 10.31 8.04
CA SER A 279 -19.38 10.36 9.08
C SER A 279 -19.57 9.31 10.17
N ASP A 280 -20.80 8.83 10.37
CA ASP A 280 -21.10 7.74 11.31
C ASP A 280 -20.39 6.45 10.87
N MET A 281 -19.41 6.06 11.68
CA MET A 281 -18.57 4.89 11.45
C MET A 281 -19.39 3.60 11.57
N VAL A 282 -20.26 3.48 12.57
CA VAL A 282 -21.05 2.27 12.83
C VAL A 282 -22.01 2.01 11.68
N ALA A 283 -22.78 3.04 11.30
CA ALA A 283 -23.69 2.96 10.16
C ALA A 283 -22.93 2.62 8.86
N SER A 284 -21.75 3.20 8.66
CA SER A 284 -20.92 2.92 7.48
C SER A 284 -20.36 1.50 7.46
N VAL A 285 -19.91 0.97 8.61
CA VAL A 285 -19.45 -0.42 8.73
C VAL A 285 -20.59 -1.37 8.45
N ASN A 286 -21.76 -1.17 9.06
CA ASN A 286 -22.93 -2.02 8.80
C ASN A 286 -23.34 -2.01 7.32
N ALA A 287 -23.36 -0.83 6.68
CA ALA A 287 -23.63 -0.72 5.25
C ALA A 287 -22.58 -1.45 4.40
N MET A 288 -21.30 -1.43 4.79
CA MET A 288 -20.25 -2.19 4.12
C MET A 288 -20.44 -3.71 4.26
N LEU A 289 -20.74 -4.19 5.46
CA LEU A 289 -20.98 -5.61 5.72
C LEU A 289 -22.21 -6.11 4.95
N GLN A 290 -23.29 -5.33 4.95
CA GLN A 290 -24.50 -5.65 4.19
C GLN A 290 -24.21 -5.77 2.69
N LYS A 291 -23.40 -4.86 2.11
CA LYS A 291 -23.01 -4.94 0.69
C LYS A 291 -22.27 -6.23 0.35
N LEU A 292 -21.40 -6.72 1.23
CA LEU A 292 -20.73 -8.01 1.02
C LEU A 292 -21.77 -9.14 0.92
N GLU A 293 -22.71 -9.18 1.86
CA GLU A 293 -23.74 -10.24 1.92
C GLU A 293 -24.69 -10.20 0.72
N THR A 294 -25.18 -9.02 0.36
CA THR A 294 -26.07 -8.85 -0.79
C THR A 294 -25.38 -9.16 -2.11
N SER A 295 -24.04 -9.13 -2.14
CA SER A 295 -23.24 -9.49 -3.31
C SER A 295 -22.81 -10.97 -3.32
N GLY A 296 -23.35 -11.80 -2.42
CA GLY A 296 -23.07 -13.24 -2.40
C GLY A 296 -21.83 -13.64 -1.59
N CYS A 297 -21.15 -12.71 -0.93
CA CYS A 297 -20.11 -13.07 0.05
C CYS A 297 -20.77 -13.70 1.28
N LYS A 298 -20.21 -14.82 1.77
CA LYS A 298 -20.77 -15.53 2.92
C LYS A 298 -20.08 -15.09 4.20
N ARG A 299 -20.81 -14.53 5.17
CA ARG A 299 -20.29 -14.28 6.52
C ARG A 299 -19.95 -15.61 7.20
N LEU A 300 -18.68 -15.76 7.61
CA LEU A 300 -18.17 -16.94 8.30
C LEU A 300 -18.22 -16.77 9.82
N SER A 301 -17.90 -15.59 10.33
CA SER A 301 -17.92 -15.31 11.76
C SER A 301 -17.97 -13.82 12.04
N THR A 302 -18.32 -13.47 13.28
CA THR A 302 -18.16 -12.13 13.83
C THR A 302 -17.65 -12.28 15.27
N ILE A 303 -16.50 -11.67 15.55
CA ILE A 303 -15.94 -11.57 16.89
C ILE A 303 -16.11 -10.11 17.33
N LEU A 304 -16.89 -9.88 18.38
CA LEU A 304 -17.07 -8.55 18.97
C LEU A 304 -15.95 -8.29 19.98
N TRP A 305 -15.65 -7.01 20.23
CA TRP A 305 -14.64 -6.59 21.22
C TRP A 305 -15.14 -6.68 22.65
#